data_AF-A0A6C0CF94-F1
#
_entry.id   AF-A0A6C0CF94-F1
#
_cell.length_a   1.000
_cell.length_b   1.000
_cell.length_c   1.000
_cell.angle_alpha   90.00
_cell.angle_beta   90.00
_cell.angle_gamma   90.00
#
_symmetry.space_group_name_H-M   'P 1'
#
loop_
_entity.id
_entity.type
_entity.pdbx_description
1 polymer ?
#
loop_
_entity_poly.entity_id
_entity_poly.type
_entity_poly.pdbx_seq_one_letter_code
_entity_poly.pdbx_strand_id
1 'polypeptide(L)'
;MENVITPDRFLSIWIFLYSLAYLLNLVPYNPIILISIALTFFVISLFIIVPRLNERSLLLYYITINTLGKLLPLLLIINHKITNSDIVFTVSFILIYIAYMLIVKDDIVCVYTDYVEFIIDRDRAREGAIYHYINSVLPDLV
;
A
#
# COMPACT_ATOMS: atom_id res chain seq x y z
N MET A 1 -3.15 16.50 16.90
CA MET A 1 -2.28 15.88 15.88
C MET A 1 -3.20 15.06 15.01
N GLU A 2 -3.20 15.27 13.69
CA GLU A 2 -4.11 14.56 12.79
C GLU A 2 -3.93 13.05 12.94
N ASN A 3 -4.96 12.38 13.47
CA ASN A 3 -4.98 10.94 13.72
C ASN A 3 -5.03 10.10 12.45
N VAL A 4 -4.81 10.71 11.28
CA VAL A 4 -4.92 10.08 9.97
C VAL A 4 -3.55 10.07 9.30
N ILE A 5 -3.13 8.91 8.83
CA ILE A 5 -1.92 8.79 7.99
C ILE A 5 -2.32 9.11 6.56
N THR A 6 -1.75 10.16 5.97
CA THR A 6 -2.13 10.59 4.62
C THR A 6 -1.76 9.53 3.56
N PRO A 7 -2.56 9.37 2.49
CA PRO A 7 -2.40 8.26 1.54
C PRO A 7 -1.02 8.26 0.84
N ASP A 8 -0.47 9.44 0.60
CA ASP A 8 0.84 9.62 -0.04
C ASP A 8 2.00 9.03 0.80
N ARG A 9 1.80 8.76 2.10
CA ARG A 9 2.81 8.15 2.97
C ARG A 9 2.96 6.64 2.75
N PHE A 10 2.09 6.03 1.95
CA PHE A 10 2.15 4.59 1.68
C PHE A 10 2.76 4.32 0.30
N LEU A 11 3.91 3.64 0.26
CA LEU A 11 4.53 3.17 -1.00
C LEU A 11 3.55 2.34 -1.84
N SER A 12 2.66 1.57 -1.20
CA SER A 12 1.62 0.81 -1.90
C SER A 12 0.69 1.68 -2.75
N ILE A 13 0.41 2.91 -2.33
CA ILE A 13 -0.46 3.84 -3.08
C ILE A 13 0.29 4.40 -4.28
N TRP A 14 1.57 4.72 -4.12
CA TRP A 14 2.44 5.13 -5.23
C TRP A 14 2.51 4.03 -6.30
N ILE A 15 2.72 2.78 -5.88
CA ILE A 15 2.78 1.63 -6.78
C ILE A 15 1.44 1.42 -7.49
N PHE A 16 0.31 1.56 -6.78
CA PHE A 16 -1.02 1.44 -7.38
C PHE A 16 -1.27 2.52 -8.44
N LEU A 17 -1.01 3.80 -8.13
CA LEU A 17 -1.18 4.90 -9.07
C LEU A 17 -0.29 4.77 -10.30
N TYR A 18 0.97 4.37 -10.10
CA TYR A 18 1.88 4.11 -11.21
C TYR A 18 1.41 2.92 -12.06
N SER A 19 0.90 1.86 -11.43
CA SER A 19 0.35 0.69 -12.15
C SER A 19 -0.87 1.06 -13.00
N LEU A 20 -1.74 1.94 -12.49
CA LEU A 20 -2.85 2.48 -13.26
C LEU A 20 -2.35 3.31 -14.45
N ALA A 21 -1.37 4.19 -14.25
CA ALA A 21 -0.76 4.96 -15.33
C ALA A 21 -0.14 4.05 -16.40
N TYR A 22 0.49 2.94 -15.99
CA TYR A 22 1.07 1.96 -16.91
C TYR A 22 -0.02 1.25 -17.73
N LEU A 23 -1.12 0.82 -17.08
CA LEU A 23 -2.27 0.21 -17.76
C LEU A 23 -2.92 1.16 -18.78
N LEU A 24 -2.90 2.46 -18.51
CA LEU A 24 -3.38 3.51 -19.42
C LEU A 24 -2.34 3.89 -20.50
N ASN A 25 -1.19 3.21 -20.56
CA ASN A 25 -0.07 3.49 -21.46
C ASN A 25 0.51 4.92 -21.32
N LEU A 26 0.39 5.54 -20.13
CA LEU A 26 0.92 6.88 -19.85
C LEU A 26 2.39 6.84 -19.45
N VAL A 27 2.87 5.71 -18.94
CA VAL A 27 4.24 5.52 -18.48
C VAL A 27 4.84 4.24 -19.09
N PRO A 28 6.15 4.21 -19.37
CA PRO A 28 6.73 3.16 -20.19
C PRO A 28 7.23 1.93 -19.41
N TYR A 29 7.56 2.08 -18.12
CA TYR A 29 8.23 1.01 -17.38
C TYR A 29 7.24 0.08 -16.67
N ASN A 30 7.50 -1.21 -16.77
CA ASN A 30 6.65 -2.27 -16.25
C ASN A 30 6.73 -2.36 -14.71
N PRO A 31 5.60 -2.18 -13.98
CA PRO A 31 5.59 -2.17 -12.53
C PRO A 31 5.52 -3.55 -11.86
N ILE A 32 5.59 -4.66 -12.60
CA ILE A 32 5.49 -6.02 -12.02
C ILE A 32 6.41 -6.18 -10.80
N ILE A 33 7.68 -5.76 -10.89
CA ILE A 33 8.64 -5.90 -9.80
C ILE A 33 8.19 -5.10 -8.55
N LEU A 34 7.72 -3.86 -8.74
CA LEU A 34 7.18 -3.04 -7.66
C LEU A 34 5.97 -3.72 -7.00
N ILE A 35 5.05 -4.24 -7.80
CA ILE A 35 3.86 -4.94 -7.29
C ILE A 35 4.27 -6.22 -6.54
N SER A 36 5.25 -6.97 -7.04
CA SER A 36 5.79 -8.17 -6.37
C SER A 36 6.37 -7.82 -5.00
N ILE A 37 7.17 -6.77 -4.89
CA ILE A 37 7.70 -6.29 -3.60
C ILE A 37 6.55 -5.94 -2.64
N ALA A 38 5.54 -5.23 -3.14
CA ALA A 38 4.39 -4.84 -2.33
C ALA A 38 3.54 -6.04 -1.88
N LEU A 39 3.43 -7.08 -2.70
CA LEU A 39 2.78 -8.35 -2.33
C LEU A 39 3.59 -9.12 -1.29
N THR A 40 4.92 -9.14 -1.38
CA THR A 40 5.77 -9.75 -0.35
C THR A 40 5.54 -9.06 1.00
N PHE A 41 5.51 -7.72 1.02
CA PHE A 41 5.21 -6.97 2.25
C PHE A 41 3.81 -7.28 2.79
N PHE A 42 2.80 -7.37 1.91
CA PHE A 42 1.45 -7.78 2.29
C PHE A 42 1.44 -9.16 2.95
N VAL A 43 2.09 -10.17 2.37
CA VAL A 43 2.17 -11.51 2.95
C VAL A 43 2.88 -11.49 4.31
N ILE A 44 4.00 -10.79 4.44
CA ILE A 44 4.73 -10.65 5.72
C ILE A 44 3.83 -10.00 6.78
N SER A 45 3.10 -8.94 6.43
CA SER A 45 2.21 -8.27 7.37
C SER A 45 1.08 -9.17 7.86
N LEU A 46 0.55 -10.07 7.02
CA LEU A 46 -0.46 -11.04 7.44
C LEU A 46 0.07 -11.99 8.53
N PHE A 47 1.34 -12.41 8.44
CA PHE A 47 1.97 -13.22 9.50
C PHE A 47 2.06 -12.49 10.85
N ILE A 48 2.07 -11.15 10.85
CA ILE A 48 2.08 -10.34 12.08
C ILE A 48 0.65 -10.10 12.58
N ILE A 49 -0.29 -9.80 11.67
CA ILE A 49 -1.67 -9.42 11.99
C ILE A 49 -2.48 -10.64 12.47
N VAL A 50 -2.46 -11.75 11.73
CA VAL A 50 -3.29 -12.94 11.99
C VAL A 50 -3.15 -13.51 13.42
N PRO A 51 -1.95 -13.66 14.01
CA PRO A 51 -1.84 -14.17 15.38
C PRO A 51 -2.26 -13.17 16.47
N ARG A 52 -2.46 -11.90 16.12
CA ARG A 52 -2.81 -10.81 17.07
C ARG A 52 -4.23 -10.29 16.88
N LEU A 53 -5.04 -10.96 16.07
CA LEU A 53 -6.41 -10.53 15.77
C LEU A 53 -7.25 -10.39 17.03
N ASN A 54 -8.10 -9.37 17.01
CA ASN A 54 -9.14 -9.16 18.01
C ASN A 54 -10.50 -8.94 17.31
N GLU A 55 -11.57 -8.75 18.09
CA GLU A 55 -12.93 -8.54 17.58
C GLU A 55 -13.11 -7.24 16.79
N ARG A 56 -12.18 -6.30 16.91
CA ARG A 56 -12.20 -4.98 16.25
C ARG A 56 -11.26 -4.92 15.05
N SER A 57 -10.71 -6.06 14.63
CA SER A 57 -9.75 -6.11 13.54
C SER A 57 -10.39 -5.77 12.19
N LEU A 58 -9.65 -5.00 11.39
CA LEU A 58 -10.00 -4.65 10.02
C LEU A 58 -9.34 -5.60 9.00
N LEU A 59 -9.07 -6.85 9.38
CA LEU A 59 -8.38 -7.82 8.53
C LEU A 59 -9.05 -8.00 7.16
N LEU A 60 -10.39 -8.12 7.12
CA LEU A 60 -11.11 -8.31 5.86
C LEU A 60 -10.95 -7.10 4.95
N TYR A 61 -11.06 -5.89 5.50
CA TYR A 61 -10.79 -4.65 4.79
C TYR A 61 -9.36 -4.64 4.24
N TYR A 62 -8.37 -4.99 5.08
CA TYR A 62 -6.96 -5.06 4.69
C TYR A 62 -6.72 -6.05 3.54
N ILE A 63 -7.29 -7.26 3.61
CA ILE A 63 -7.18 -8.26 2.53
C ILE A 63 -7.84 -7.73 1.25
N THR A 64 -9.02 -7.12 1.36
CA THR A 64 -9.79 -6.62 0.22
C THR A 64 -9.02 -5.54 -0.54
N ILE A 65 -8.55 -4.50 0.15
CA ILE A 65 -7.81 -3.40 -0.49
C ILE A 65 -6.48 -3.87 -1.09
N ASN A 66 -5.78 -4.82 -0.45
CA ASN A 66 -4.51 -5.33 -0.97
C ASN A 66 -4.73 -6.24 -2.18
N THR A 67 -5.82 -6.99 -2.20
CA THR A 67 -6.21 -7.80 -3.36
C THR A 67 -6.56 -6.91 -4.55
N LEU A 68 -7.45 -5.93 -4.36
CA LEU A 68 -7.85 -5.03 -5.43
C LEU A 68 -6.71 -4.12 -5.89
N GLY A 69 -5.91 -3.60 -4.97
CA GLY A 69 -4.83 -2.66 -5.28
C GLY A 69 -3.55 -3.29 -5.82
N LYS A 70 -3.35 -4.61 -5.67
CA LYS A 70 -2.09 -5.26 -6.07
C LYS A 70 -2.30 -6.47 -6.98
N LEU A 71 -3.15 -7.41 -6.56
CA LEU A 71 -3.39 -8.64 -7.33
C LEU A 71 -4.09 -8.33 -8.66
N LEU A 72 -5.09 -7.45 -8.67
CA LEU A 72 -5.80 -7.11 -9.91
C LEU A 72 -4.89 -6.44 -10.95
N PRO A 73 -4.13 -5.36 -10.63
CA PRO A 73 -3.16 -4.80 -11.57
C PRO A 73 -2.13 -5.82 -12.05
N LEU A 74 -1.62 -6.68 -11.15
CA LEU A 74 -0.65 -7.71 -11.51
C LEU A 74 -1.21 -8.67 -12.56
N LEU A 75 -2.42 -9.20 -12.35
CA LEU A 75 -3.05 -10.15 -13.27
C LEU A 75 -3.21 -9.58 -14.69
N LEU A 76 -3.44 -8.27 -14.82
CA LEU A 76 -3.58 -7.61 -16.11
C LEU A 76 -2.25 -7.48 -16.86
N ILE A 77 -1.12 -7.42 -16.16
CA ILE A 77 0.19 -7.14 -16.78
C ILE A 77 1.19 -8.29 -16.66
N ILE A 78 0.86 -9.40 -15.97
CA ILE A 78 1.81 -10.48 -15.64
C ILE A 78 2.49 -11.11 -16.86
N ASN A 79 1.83 -11.06 -18.03
CA ASN A 79 2.35 -11.59 -19.29
C ASN A 79 3.26 -10.61 -20.04
N HIS A 80 3.40 -9.37 -19.57
CA HIS A 80 4.26 -8.38 -20.19
C HIS A 80 5.73 -8.68 -19.89
N LYS A 81 6.59 -8.55 -20.91
CA LYS A 81 8.02 -8.80 -20.77
C LYS A 81 8.65 -7.76 -19.83
N ILE A 82 9.46 -8.24 -18.90
CA ILE A 82 10.28 -7.42 -18.02
C ILE A 82 11.66 -7.22 -18.66
N THR A 83 12.17 -6.01 -18.60
CA THR A 83 13.46 -5.58 -19.15
C THR A 83 14.38 -5.03 -18.06
N ASN A 84 15.67 -4.89 -18.35
CA ASN A 84 16.63 -4.31 -17.41
C ASN A 84 16.27 -2.86 -17.03
N SER A 85 15.66 -2.11 -17.94
CA SER A 85 15.19 -0.75 -17.67
C SER A 85 14.11 -0.72 -16.59
N ASP A 86 13.26 -1.75 -16.51
CA ASP A 86 12.23 -1.86 -15.48
C ASP A 86 12.83 -2.09 -14.08
N ILE A 87 13.95 -2.83 -14.02
CA ILE A 87 14.71 -3.02 -12.77
C ILE A 87 15.31 -1.70 -12.32
N VAL A 88 15.98 -0.97 -13.21
CA VAL A 88 16.58 0.34 -12.90
C VAL A 88 15.51 1.34 -12.47
N PHE A 89 14.36 1.34 -13.15
CA PHE A 89 13.20 2.15 -12.77
C PHE A 89 12.69 1.78 -11.38
N THR A 90 12.52 0.49 -11.07
CA THR A 90 12.06 0.02 -9.75
C THR A 90 12.96 0.54 -8.63
N VAL A 91 14.28 0.41 -8.79
CA VAL A 91 15.25 0.91 -7.80
C VAL A 91 15.12 2.44 -7.65
N SER A 92 15.07 3.16 -8.77
CA SER A 92 14.94 4.62 -8.77
C SER A 92 13.64 5.08 -8.12
N PHE A 93 12.54 4.38 -8.36
CA PHE A 93 11.22 4.66 -7.79
C PHE A 93 11.22 4.53 -6.26
N ILE A 94 11.84 3.47 -5.74
CA ILE A 94 11.97 3.27 -4.29
C ILE A 94 12.87 4.36 -3.67
N LEU A 95 13.98 4.71 -4.32
CA LEU A 95 14.85 5.79 -3.84
C LEU A 95 14.13 7.15 -3.80
N ILE A 96 13.33 7.45 -4.82
CA ILE A 96 12.50 8.68 -4.86
C ILE A 96 11.50 8.67 -3.71
N TYR A 97 10.84 7.54 -3.45
CA TYR A 97 9.92 7.42 -2.31
C TYR A 97 10.63 7.62 -0.96
N ILE A 98 11.83 7.04 -0.78
CA ILE A 98 12.62 7.24 0.44
C ILE A 98 12.99 8.73 0.59
N ALA A 99 13.45 9.37 -0.49
CA ALA A 99 13.75 10.81 -0.48
C ALA A 99 12.51 11.65 -0.14
N TYR A 100 11.34 11.29 -0.67
CA TYR A 100 10.08 11.93 -0.32
C TYR A 100 9.79 11.83 1.19
N MET A 101 9.91 10.64 1.77
CA MET A 101 9.68 10.40 3.20
C MET A 101 10.67 11.20 4.09
N LEU A 102 11.91 11.38 3.62
CA LEU A 102 12.87 12.25 4.30
C LEU A 102 12.48 13.75 4.24
N ILE A 103 11.99 14.23 3.10
CA ILE A 103 11.56 15.63 2.92
C ILE A 103 10.39 15.96 3.85
N VAL A 104 9.44 15.04 3.93
CA VAL A 104 8.23 15.20 4.75
C VAL A 104 8.45 14.86 6.23
N LYS A 105 9.67 14.43 6.58
CA LYS A 105 10.15 14.14 7.94
C LYS A 105 9.28 13.12 8.68
N ASP A 106 8.86 12.08 7.97
CA ASP A 106 8.04 11.00 8.52
C ASP A 106 8.81 9.67 8.45
N ASP A 107 8.69 8.85 9.49
CA ASP A 107 9.40 7.58 9.55
C ASP A 107 8.56 6.49 8.89
N ILE A 108 9.12 5.88 7.84
CA ILE A 108 8.49 4.79 7.09
C ILE A 108 8.11 3.64 8.03
N VAL A 109 8.99 3.27 8.96
CA VAL A 109 8.75 2.17 9.89
C VAL A 109 7.56 2.52 10.79
N CYS A 110 7.53 3.72 11.37
CA CYS A 110 6.41 4.16 12.19
C CYS A 110 5.08 4.16 11.41
N VAL A 111 5.06 4.69 10.18
CA VAL A 111 3.87 4.68 9.32
C VAL A 111 3.32 3.26 9.12
N TYR A 112 4.20 2.30 8.82
CA TYR A 112 3.77 0.92 8.58
C TYR A 112 3.41 0.18 9.87
N THR A 113 4.11 0.43 10.98
CA THR A 113 3.78 -0.17 12.28
C THR A 113 2.44 0.34 12.79
N ASP A 114 2.21 1.67 12.76
CA ASP A 114 0.93 2.29 13.14
C ASP A 114 -0.22 1.73 12.29
N TYR A 115 0.01 1.60 10.98
CA TYR A 115 -1.00 1.04 10.09
C TYR A 115 -1.31 -0.43 10.39
N VAL A 116 -0.30 -1.26 10.66
CA VAL A 116 -0.51 -2.66 11.07
C VAL A 116 -1.27 -2.74 12.40
N GLU A 117 -0.93 -1.90 13.38
CA GLU A 117 -1.65 -1.82 14.65
C GLU A 117 -3.10 -1.40 14.46
N PHE A 118 -3.36 -0.44 13.57
CA PHE A 118 -4.71 -0.02 13.20
C PHE A 118 -5.54 -1.16 12.58
N ILE A 119 -4.92 -2.00 11.75
CA ILE A 119 -5.59 -3.18 11.20
C ILE A 119 -5.87 -4.23 12.28
N ILE A 120 -5.01 -4.36 13.28
CA ILE A 120 -5.19 -5.29 14.40
C ILE A 120 -6.31 -4.79 15.33
N ASP A 121 -6.28 -3.50 15.70
CA ASP A 121 -7.26 -2.86 16.59
C ASP A 121 -7.53 -1.43 16.10
N ARG A 122 -8.73 -1.21 15.53
CA ARG A 122 -9.09 0.07 14.95
C ARG A 122 -9.07 1.25 15.94
N ASP A 123 -9.13 0.98 17.24
CA ASP A 123 -9.22 2.00 18.28
C ASP A 123 -7.84 2.35 18.92
N ARG A 124 -6.75 1.64 18.57
CA ARG A 124 -5.44 1.81 19.23
C ARG A 124 -4.43 2.67 18.49
N ALA A 125 -4.58 2.84 17.18
CA ALA A 125 -3.58 3.47 16.34
C ALA A 125 -4.19 4.51 15.39
N ARG A 126 -3.33 5.24 14.68
CA ARG A 126 -3.76 6.24 13.69
C ARG A 126 -4.54 5.57 12.56
N GLU A 127 -5.67 6.16 12.20
CA GLU A 127 -6.51 5.65 11.12
C GLU A 127 -5.78 5.74 9.77
N GLY A 128 -5.88 4.67 8.98
CA GLY A 128 -5.47 4.75 7.57
C GLY A 128 -6.40 5.69 6.80
N ALA A 129 -5.86 6.61 5.99
CA ALA A 129 -6.67 7.60 5.27
C ALA A 129 -7.78 7.02 4.39
N ILE A 130 -7.59 5.84 3.80
CA ILE A 130 -8.65 5.20 3.00
C ILE A 130 -9.83 4.79 3.88
N TYR A 131 -9.59 4.24 5.07
CA TYR A 131 -10.64 3.89 6.02
C TYR A 131 -11.36 5.15 6.51
N HIS A 132 -10.60 6.16 6.93
CA HIS A 132 -11.14 7.43 7.39
C HIS A 132 -12.07 8.06 6.34
N TYR A 133 -11.63 8.09 5.08
CA TYR A 133 -12.43 8.63 3.98
C TYR A 133 -13.68 7.80 3.71
N ILE A 134 -13.57 6.47 3.65
CA ILE A 134 -14.75 5.60 3.44
C ILE A 134 -15.75 5.76 4.58
N ASN A 135 -15.31 5.75 5.84
CA ASN A 135 -16.17 5.92 6.99
C ASN A 135 -16.84 7.31 7.02
N SER A 136 -16.14 8.36 6.58
CA SER A 136 -16.70 9.72 6.51
C SER A 136 -17.77 9.87 5.43
N VAL A 137 -17.70 9.11 4.33
CA VAL A 137 -18.61 9.22 3.18
C VAL A 137 -19.72 8.15 3.21
N LEU A 138 -19.42 6.97 3.77
CA LEU A 138 -20.30 5.79 3.85
C LEU A 138 -20.14 5.11 5.23
N PRO A 139 -20.68 5.72 6.29
CA PRO A 139 -20.47 5.24 7.67
C PRO A 139 -21.08 3.86 7.96
N ASP A 140 -22.05 3.41 7.16
CA ASP A 140 -22.73 2.12 7.36
C ASP A 140 -22.03 0.94 6.63
N LEU A 141 -20.93 1.19 5.91
CA LEU A 141 -20.28 0.18 5.06
C LEU A 141 -19.16 -0.61 5.78
N VAL A 142 -18.67 -0.14 6.92
CA VAL A 142 -17.44 -0.66 7.56
C VAL A 142 -17.56 -0.85 9.07
#